data_AF-A0A917Z6B0-F1
#
_entry.id   AF-A0A917Z6B0-F1
#
_cell.length_a   1.000
_cell.length_b   1.000
_cell.length_c   1.000
_cell.angle_alpha   90.00
_cell.angle_beta   90.00
_cell.angle_gamma   90.00
#
_symmetry.space_group_name_H-M   'P 1'
#
loop_
_entity.id
_entity.type
_entity.pdbx_description
1 polymer ?
#
loop_
_entity_poly.entity_id
_entity_poly.type
_entity_poly.pdbx_seq_one_letter_code
_entity_poly.pdbx_strand_id
1 'polypeptide(L)'
;MAFLRNTWYVAAWGSEIEVQQLFSRTLLNERILFFRDTVGRIQAIKDRCPHRFAPLSLGRHCGDAAAVRARRLLDKLIATEQATGERPHSGATA
;
A
#
# COMPACT_ATOMS: atom_id res chain seq x y z
N MET A 1 5.25 -19.93 11.90
CA MET A 1 6.42 -20.10 11.02
C MET A 1 7.57 -19.28 11.55
N ALA A 2 8.78 -19.83 11.66
CA ALA A 2 9.97 -19.06 12.04
C ALA A 2 10.69 -18.56 10.78
N PHE A 3 11.18 -17.32 10.80
CA PHE A 3 11.95 -16.70 9.72
C PHE A 3 13.31 -16.22 10.27
N LEU A 4 14.36 -16.23 9.44
CA LEU A 4 15.64 -15.62 9.80
C LEU A 4 15.52 -14.09 9.64
N ARG A 5 15.62 -13.34 10.75
CA ARG A 5 15.30 -11.90 10.75
C ARG A 5 16.48 -10.95 10.56
N ASN A 6 17.71 -11.45 10.63
CA ASN A 6 18.93 -10.64 10.56
C ASN A 6 19.82 -11.08 9.40
N THR A 7 19.21 -11.24 8.22
CA THR A 7 19.90 -11.58 6.98
C THR A 7 19.28 -10.84 5.81
N TRP A 8 20.00 -10.76 4.71
CA TRP A 8 19.56 -10.08 3.51
C TRP A 8 18.63 -10.97 2.68
N TYR A 9 17.49 -10.40 2.29
CA TYR A 9 16.56 -10.98 1.33
C TYR A 9 16.43 -10.05 0.14
N VAL A 10 16.41 -10.62 -1.07
CA VAL A 10 16.06 -9.85 -2.27
C VAL A 10 14.58 -9.48 -2.19
N ALA A 11 14.31 -8.18 -2.09
CA ALA A 11 12.96 -7.67 -1.92
C ALA A 11 12.23 -7.44 -3.25
N ALA A 12 12.95 -6.89 -4.24
CA ALA A 12 12.43 -6.57 -5.57
C ALA A 12 13.57 -6.26 -6.54
N TRP A 13 13.27 -6.27 -7.83
CA TRP A 13 14.13 -5.67 -8.86
C TRP A 13 13.97 -4.15 -8.85
N GLY A 14 15.04 -3.43 -9.22
CA GLY A 14 14.98 -1.97 -9.30
C GLY A 14 13.94 -1.45 -10.30
N SER A 15 13.64 -2.22 -11.34
CA SER A 15 12.61 -1.91 -12.36
C SER A 15 11.18 -2.10 -11.87
N GLU A 16 10.94 -2.91 -10.83
CA GLU A 16 9.59 -3.07 -10.24
C GLU A 16 9.17 -1.83 -9.44
N ILE A 17 10.15 -1.03 -8.99
CA ILE A 17 9.92 0.15 -8.17
C ILE A 17 10.03 1.37 -9.08
N GLU A 18 8.91 1.72 -9.70
CA GLU A 18 8.82 2.86 -10.62
C GLU A 18 8.90 4.22 -9.91
N VAL A 19 9.31 5.23 -10.65
CA VAL A 19 9.38 6.61 -10.18
C VAL A 19 7.96 7.11 -9.87
N GLN A 20 7.78 7.77 -8.72
CA GLN A 20 6.49 8.30 -8.24
C GLN A 20 5.39 7.24 -8.00
N GLN A 21 5.69 5.96 -8.07
CA GLN A 21 4.77 4.87 -7.76
C GLN A 21 5.01 4.26 -6.38
N LEU A 22 3.98 3.61 -5.86
CA LEU A 22 4.00 2.85 -4.62
C LEU A 22 4.00 1.36 -4.97
N PHE A 23 5.00 0.62 -4.47
CA PHE A 23 5.12 -0.81 -4.69
C PHE A 23 5.08 -1.55 -3.35
N SER A 24 4.10 -2.41 -3.11
CA SER A 24 3.96 -3.15 -1.83
C SER A 24 4.17 -4.64 -2.04
N ARG A 25 4.90 -5.28 -1.11
CA ARG A 25 5.15 -6.73 -1.10
C ARG A 25 5.21 -7.26 0.32
N THR A 26 4.76 -8.50 0.52
CA THR A 26 4.90 -9.20 1.79
C THR A 26 6.19 -10.01 1.80
N LEU A 27 7.06 -9.74 2.78
CA LEU A 27 8.29 -10.49 3.03
C LEU A 27 8.30 -10.93 4.49
N LEU A 28 8.56 -12.22 4.75
CA LEU A 28 8.61 -12.77 6.12
C LEU A 28 7.33 -12.47 6.95
N ASN A 29 6.17 -12.51 6.28
CA ASN A 29 4.85 -12.11 6.80
C ASN A 29 4.72 -10.64 7.22
N GLU A 30 5.63 -9.77 6.79
CA GLU A 30 5.52 -8.32 6.96
C GLU A 30 5.24 -7.63 5.62
N ARG A 31 4.19 -6.80 5.56
CA ARG A 31 3.95 -5.94 4.39
C ARG A 31 4.94 -4.78 4.42
N ILE A 32 5.73 -4.68 3.36
CA ILE A 32 6.72 -3.62 3.15
C ILE A 32 6.32 -2.82 1.92
N LEU A 33 6.33 -1.50 2.07
CA LEU A 33 6.08 -0.54 1.02
C LEU A 33 7.40 0.04 0.54
N PHE A 34 7.61 -0.01 -0.77
CA PHE A 34 8.75 0.54 -1.48
C PHE A 34 8.31 1.71 -2.35
N PHE A 35 9.16 2.73 -2.44
CA PHE A 35 8.97 3.88 -3.32
C PHE A 35 10.31 4.57 -3.56
N ARG A 36 10.37 5.48 -4.55
CA ARG A 36 11.56 6.31 -4.80
C ARG A 36 11.38 7.70 -4.22
N ASP A 37 12.38 8.19 -3.50
CA ASP A 37 12.43 9.58 -3.07
C ASP A 37 12.64 10.54 -4.26
N THR A 38 12.71 11.84 -3.97
CA THR A 38 12.88 12.90 -4.96
C THR A 38 14.23 12.86 -5.68
N VAL A 39 15.22 12.16 -5.12
CA VAL A 39 16.56 11.97 -5.69
C VAL A 39 16.66 10.59 -6.38
N GLY A 40 15.57 9.82 -6.42
CA GLY A 40 15.48 8.50 -7.06
C GLY A 40 15.96 7.33 -6.19
N ARG A 41 16.31 7.57 -4.91
CA ARG A 41 16.73 6.51 -3.97
C ARG A 41 15.53 5.69 -3.53
N ILE A 42 15.72 4.38 -3.43
CA ILE A 42 14.67 3.45 -3.02
C ILE A 42 14.55 3.47 -1.50
N GLN A 43 13.36 3.76 -1.01
CA GLN A 43 12.99 3.72 0.39
C GLN A 43 12.12 2.49 0.65
N ALA A 44 12.23 1.90 1.83
CA ALA A 44 11.41 0.78 2.28
C ALA A 44 10.89 1.05 3.69
N ILE A 45 9.57 1.01 3.87
CA ILE A 45 8.91 1.22 5.17
C ILE A 45 7.87 0.13 5.40
N LYS A 46 7.48 -0.08 6.65
CA LYS A 46 6.32 -0.93 6.95
C LYS A 46 5.09 -0.32 6.28
N ASP A 47 4.32 -1.15 5.58
CA ASP A 47 3.11 -0.73 4.87
C ASP A 47 1.93 -0.56 5.84
N ARG A 48 2.12 0.34 6.80
CA ARG A 48 1.21 0.58 7.91
C ARG A 48 1.45 1.99 8.43
N CYS A 49 0.42 2.82 8.36
CA CYS A 49 0.47 4.16 8.95
C CYS A 49 0.62 4.04 10.48
N PRO A 50 1.58 4.72 11.12
CA PRO A 50 1.78 4.62 12.57
C PRO A 50 0.61 5.21 13.38
N HIS A 51 -0.19 6.10 12.80
CA HIS A 51 -1.30 6.74 13.49
C HIS A 51 -2.52 5.83 13.67
N ARG A 52 -3.01 5.18 12.60
CA ARG A 52 -4.22 4.32 12.63
C ARG A 52 -4.12 3.06 11.80
N PHE A 53 -2.89 2.61 11.51
CA PHE A 53 -2.59 1.35 10.85
C PHE A 53 -3.14 1.14 9.43
N ALA A 54 -3.68 2.17 8.81
CA ALA A 54 -4.12 2.11 7.42
C ALA A 54 -2.93 1.74 6.49
N PRO A 55 -3.16 0.90 5.46
CA PRO A 55 -2.11 0.48 4.54
C PRO A 55 -1.64 1.67 3.70
N LEU A 56 -0.36 2.02 3.81
CA LEU A 56 0.22 3.16 3.11
C LEU A 56 0.24 2.98 1.59
N SER A 57 0.23 1.74 1.11
CA SER A 57 0.10 1.38 -0.31
C SER A 57 -1.19 1.91 -0.95
N LEU A 58 -2.25 2.13 -0.17
CA LEU A 58 -3.50 2.73 -0.66
C LEU A 58 -3.48 4.27 -0.60
N GLY A 59 -2.41 4.86 -0.07
CA GLY A 59 -2.21 6.29 0.04
C GLY A 59 -1.80 6.96 -1.27
N ARG A 60 -0.95 7.96 -1.15
CA ARG A 60 -0.34 8.69 -2.26
C ARG A 60 1.12 8.99 -1.94
N HIS A 61 2.00 8.76 -2.91
CA HIS A 61 3.39 9.21 -2.85
C HIS A 61 3.44 10.74 -2.90
N CYS A 62 4.12 11.35 -1.93
CA CYS A 62 4.28 12.79 -1.83
C CYS A 62 5.69 13.15 -2.31
N GLY A 63 5.77 13.64 -3.54
CA GLY A 63 7.01 13.97 -4.24
C GLY A 63 7.75 15.21 -3.71
N ASP A 64 7.38 15.69 -2.53
CA ASP A 64 8.01 16.82 -1.83
C ASP A 64 8.91 16.37 -0.65
N ALA A 65 8.69 15.17 -0.07
CA ALA A 65 9.32 14.82 1.21
C ALA A 65 9.66 13.33 1.42
N ALA A 66 9.84 12.53 0.36
CA ALA A 66 10.02 11.07 0.49
C ALA A 66 8.97 10.43 1.43
N ALA A 67 7.73 10.91 1.31
CA ALA A 67 6.67 10.62 2.27
C ALA A 67 5.48 9.97 1.56
N VAL A 68 4.73 9.16 2.31
CA VAL A 68 3.47 8.57 1.84
C VAL A 68 2.34 9.04 2.73
N ARG A 69 1.35 9.71 2.16
CA ARG A 69 0.17 10.17 2.89
C ARG A 69 -0.94 9.15 2.76
N ALA A 70 -1.44 8.69 3.90
CA ALA A 70 -2.61 7.80 4.00
C ALA A 70 -3.97 8.51 3.81
N ARG A 71 -4.01 9.83 3.56
CA ARG A 71 -5.26 10.62 3.53
C ARG A 71 -6.18 10.15 2.37
N ARG A 72 -7.50 10.14 2.61
CA ARG A 72 -8.58 9.65 1.71
C ARG A 72 -8.61 8.14 1.47
N LEU A 73 -8.01 7.36 2.37
CA LEU A 73 -8.13 5.90 2.35
C LEU A 73 -9.57 5.43 2.50
N LEU A 74 -10.35 6.09 3.36
CA LEU A 74 -11.76 5.77 3.56
C LEU A 74 -12.55 5.94 2.25
N ASP A 75 -12.34 7.04 1.52
CA ASP A 75 -13.00 7.29 0.24
C ASP A 75 -12.68 6.19 -0.79
N LYS A 76 -11.42 5.74 -0.85
CA LYS A 76 -11.00 4.64 -1.74
C LYS A 76 -11.58 3.29 -1.31
N LEU A 77 -11.62 3.01 -0.01
CA LEU A 77 -12.21 1.77 0.52
C LEU A 77 -13.71 1.74 0.27
N ILE A 78 -14.41 2.84 0.51
CA ILE A 78 -15.84 3.00 0.20
C ILE A 78 -16.06 2.81 -1.31
N ALA A 79 -15.26 3.45 -2.16
CA ALA A 79 -15.38 3.27 -3.61
C ALA A 79 -15.11 1.81 -4.05
N THR A 80 -14.18 1.12 -3.39
CA THR A 80 -13.89 -0.29 -3.66
C THR A 80 -15.06 -1.18 -3.24
N GLU A 81 -15.60 -1.00 -2.03
CA GLU A 81 -16.80 -1.72 -1.57
C GLU A 81 -18.01 -1.46 -2.47
N GLN A 82 -18.23 -0.21 -2.88
CA GLN A 82 -19.31 0.16 -3.80
C GLN A 82 -19.14 -0.42 -5.20
N ALA A 83 -17.91 -0.56 -5.69
CA ALA A 83 -17.60 -1.19 -6.97
C ALA A 83 -17.69 -2.72 -6.93
N THR A 84 -17.46 -3.33 -5.76
CA THR A 84 -17.60 -4.78 -5.55
C THR A 84 -19.04 -5.17 -5.22
N GLY A 85 -19.86 -4.22 -4.79
CA GLY A 85 -21.28 -4.38 -4.48
C GLY A 85 -22.17 -4.22 -5.70
N GLU A 86 -22.29 -5.27 -6.51
CA GLU A 86 -23.49 -5.50 -7.32
C GLU A 86 -24.74 -5.43 -6.41
N ARG A 87 -25.73 -4.59 -6.78
CA ARG A 87 -27.08 -4.53 -6.19
C ARG A 87 -28.10 -4.71 -7.33
N PRO A 88 -29.38 -5.12 -7.11
CA PRO A 88 -30.10 -5.18 -5.83
C PRO A 88 -30.93 -6.49 -5.61
N HIS A 89 -31.27 -6.83 -4.36
CA HIS A 89 -32.53 -7.57 -4.14
C HIS A 89 -33.70 -6.58 -4.31
N SER A 90 -34.25 -6.51 -5.51
CA SER A 90 -35.62 -6.03 -5.72
C SER A 90 -36.57 -7.05 -5.09
N GLY A 91 -36.93 -6.84 -3.83
CA GLY A 91 -38.09 -7.49 -3.24
C GLY A 91 -39.34 -6.96 -3.92
N ALA A 92 -39.92 -7.78 -4.79
CA ALA A 92 -41.19 -7.53 -5.44
C ALA A 92 -42.30 -7.35 -4.40
N THR A 93 -43.20 -6.43 -4.72
CA THR A 93 -44.56 -6.28 -4.18
C THR A 93 -45.25 -7.60 -3.86
N ALA A 94 -45.87 -7.66 -2.68
CA ALA A 94 -47.14 -8.35 -2.42
C ALA A 94 -47.92 -7.54 -1.39
#